data_AF-A0AAD0VM79-F1
#
_entry.id   AF-A0AAD0VM79-F1
#
_cell.length_a   1.000
_cell.length_b   1.000
_cell.length_c   1.000
_cell.angle_alpha   90.00
_cell.angle_beta   90.00
_cell.angle_gamma   90.00
#
_symmetry.space_group_name_H-M   'P 1'
#
loop_
_entity.id
_entity.type
_entity.pdbx_description
1 polymer ?
#
loop_
_entity_poly.entity_id
_entity_poly.type
_entity_poly.pdbx_seq_one_letter_code
_entity_poly.pdbx_strand_id
1 'polypeptide(L)'
;MTNKVKNQVLKYLYNQKLFGIKYHSELNINFYSSCDFSLPNSLEELKKSVENCYLCDLSKTRKHTLFGYGDINSKLMFICDEPSKSEDELGAFFVGNAGEMLAKMIEGSLKIKKEEVYTTNLVKCRGKQEAKIQNFDSCNCYLLKQIEIVKPKIIVAVGERVYDYLLKNSGSFSKDRGKVLNFNSTNLVSIYTPLHLLKNPSLKKDTYLDMLKIKNLYEESLS
;
A
#
# COMPACT_ATOMS: atom_id res chain seq x y z
N MET A 1 5.18 -4.36 -26.78
CA MET A 1 4.05 -4.04 -27.69
C MET A 1 4.36 -4.65 -29.07
N THR A 2 3.50 -5.55 -29.57
CA THR A 2 3.72 -6.20 -30.88
C THR A 2 3.47 -5.21 -32.03
N ASN A 3 4.02 -5.48 -33.22
CA ASN A 3 3.85 -4.62 -34.40
C ASN A 3 2.36 -4.44 -34.78
N LYS A 4 1.53 -5.46 -34.55
CA LYS A 4 0.08 -5.41 -34.76
C LYS A 4 -0.60 -4.35 -33.88
N VAL A 5 -0.21 -4.28 -32.60
CA VAL A 5 -0.75 -3.31 -31.65
C VAL A 5 -0.27 -1.90 -31.99
N LYS A 6 1.01 -1.73 -32.36
CA LYS A 6 1.54 -0.43 -32.81
C LYS A 6 0.76 0.11 -34.01
N ASN A 7 0.48 -0.73 -35.00
CA ASN A 7 -0.28 -0.34 -36.20
C ASN A 7 -1.74 0.02 -35.88
N GLN A 8 -2.37 -0.65 -34.92
CA GLN A 8 -3.74 -0.30 -34.47
C GLN A 8 -3.78 1.04 -33.76
N VAL A 9 -2.82 1.30 -32.86
CA VAL A 9 -2.71 2.60 -32.17
C VAL A 9 -2.46 3.72 -33.17
N LEU A 10 -1.56 3.50 -34.13
CA LEU A 10 -1.25 4.49 -35.17
C LEU A 10 -2.48 4.82 -36.02
N LYS A 11 -3.23 3.79 -36.45
CA LYS A 11 -4.48 3.96 -37.22
C LYS A 11 -5.53 4.77 -36.45
N TYR A 12 -5.68 4.48 -35.15
CA TYR A 12 -6.60 5.22 -34.27
C TYR A 12 -6.21 6.70 -34.16
N LEU A 13 -4.92 7.00 -33.98
CA LEU A 13 -4.42 8.38 -33.88
C LEU A 13 -4.58 9.16 -35.20
N TYR A 14 -4.37 8.52 -36.36
CA TYR A 14 -4.61 9.15 -37.66
C TYR A 14 -6.09 9.42 -37.92
N ASN A 15 -6.98 8.50 -37.55
CA ASN A 15 -8.43 8.72 -37.65
C ASN A 15 -8.86 9.94 -36.82
N GLN A 16 -8.41 10.06 -35.57
CA GLN A 16 -8.72 11.23 -34.75
C GLN A 16 -8.24 12.54 -35.38
N LYS A 17 -7.03 12.55 -35.96
CA LYS A 17 -6.51 13.71 -36.71
C LYS A 17 -7.40 14.08 -37.90
N LEU A 18 -7.88 13.09 -38.65
CA LEU A 18 -8.78 13.30 -39.80
C LEU A 18 -10.12 13.92 -39.38
N PHE A 19 -10.63 13.58 -38.20
CA PHE A 19 -11.84 14.19 -37.63
C PHE A 19 -11.61 15.57 -36.99
N GLY A 20 -10.47 16.21 -37.25
CA GLY A 20 -10.19 17.57 -36.79
C GLY A 20 -9.83 17.69 -35.31
N ILE A 21 -9.61 16.56 -34.62
CA ILE A 21 -9.17 16.54 -33.23
C ILE A 21 -7.69 16.96 -33.22
N LYS A 22 -7.41 18.18 -32.75
CA LYS A 22 -6.05 18.63 -32.47
C LYS A 22 -5.51 17.79 -31.31
N TYR A 23 -4.28 17.27 -31.45
CA TYR A 23 -3.56 16.42 -30.47
C TYR A 23 -3.37 17.02 -29.05
N HIS A 24 -3.98 18.17 -28.76
CA HIS A 24 -3.91 18.89 -27.49
C HIS A 24 -5.25 19.05 -26.80
N SER A 25 -6.33 18.38 -27.23
CA SER A 25 -7.35 18.09 -26.23
C SER A 25 -6.63 17.25 -25.18
N GLU A 26 -6.47 17.78 -23.97
CA GLU A 26 -6.14 16.96 -22.81
C GLU A 26 -7.04 15.74 -22.93
N LEU A 27 -6.44 14.58 -23.25
CA LEU A 27 -7.11 13.34 -22.95
C LEU A 27 -7.25 13.44 -21.45
N ASN A 28 -8.44 13.81 -21.00
CA ASN A 28 -8.81 13.72 -19.62
C ASN A 28 -8.93 12.22 -19.38
N ILE A 29 -7.78 11.56 -19.28
CA ILE A 29 -7.60 10.22 -18.75
C ILE A 29 -7.80 10.35 -17.23
N ASN A 30 -8.94 10.89 -16.84
CA ASN A 30 -9.67 10.47 -15.65
C ASN A 30 -10.27 9.07 -15.88
N PHE A 31 -9.73 8.29 -16.83
CA PHE A 31 -10.01 6.89 -16.99
C PHE A 31 -9.35 6.16 -15.82
N TYR A 32 -10.20 5.88 -14.83
CA TYR A 32 -10.03 4.90 -13.76
C TYR A 32 -9.37 5.42 -12.48
N SER A 33 -10.05 6.31 -11.75
CA SER A 33 -9.99 6.28 -10.28
C SER A 33 -10.74 5.07 -9.70
N SER A 34 -11.45 4.33 -10.55
CA SER A 34 -12.20 3.13 -10.25
C SER A 34 -11.42 1.91 -10.72
N CYS A 35 -11.34 0.89 -9.86
CA CYS A 35 -10.74 -0.39 -10.18
C CYS A 35 -11.64 -1.19 -11.13
N ASP A 36 -11.83 -0.68 -12.35
CA ASP A 36 -12.80 -1.19 -13.34
C ASP A 36 -12.26 -2.38 -14.15
N PHE A 37 -11.18 -3.01 -13.67
CA PHE A 37 -10.63 -4.21 -14.24
C PHE A 37 -10.86 -5.38 -13.28
N SER A 38 -11.27 -6.53 -13.82
CA SER A 38 -11.45 -7.76 -13.06
C SER A 38 -10.10 -8.27 -12.55
N LEU A 39 -9.77 -7.95 -11.30
CA LEU A 39 -8.62 -8.53 -10.61
C LEU A 39 -8.92 -9.95 -10.12
N PRO A 40 -7.92 -10.84 -10.06
CA PRO A 40 -8.09 -12.18 -9.51
C PRO A 40 -8.65 -12.16 -8.07
N ASN A 41 -9.47 -13.16 -7.76
CA ASN A 41 -10.01 -13.36 -6.41
C ASN A 41 -9.09 -14.19 -5.51
N SER A 42 -8.12 -14.90 -6.10
CA SER A 42 -7.08 -15.62 -5.36
C SER A 42 -5.90 -14.69 -5.08
N LEU A 43 -5.43 -14.70 -3.83
CA LEU A 43 -4.27 -13.93 -3.42
C LEU A 43 -2.99 -14.36 -4.16
N GLU A 44 -2.88 -15.64 -4.51
CA GLU A 44 -1.75 -16.18 -5.27
C GLU A 44 -1.73 -15.66 -6.71
N GLU A 45 -2.88 -15.62 -7.37
CA GLU A 45 -3.02 -15.06 -8.72
C GLU A 45 -2.83 -13.55 -8.74
N LEU A 46 -3.33 -12.86 -7.70
CA LEU A 46 -3.11 -11.44 -7.51
C LEU A 46 -1.62 -11.12 -7.33
N LYS A 47 -0.89 -11.96 -6.58
CA LYS A 47 0.57 -11.87 -6.44
C LYS A 47 1.28 -12.02 -7.80
N LYS A 48 0.92 -13.04 -8.59
CA LYS A 48 1.47 -13.24 -9.95
C LYS A 48 1.22 -12.04 -10.87
N SER A 49 0.06 -11.38 -10.71
CA SER A 49 -0.27 -10.16 -11.46
C SER A 49 0.64 -8.99 -11.07
N VAL A 50 0.92 -8.84 -9.77
CA VAL A 50 1.84 -7.80 -9.26
C VAL A 50 3.28 -8.03 -9.70
N GLU A 51 3.77 -9.27 -9.66
CA GLU A 51 5.14 -9.62 -10.12
C GLU A 51 5.37 -9.18 -11.58
N ASN A 52 4.32 -9.27 -12.41
CA ASN A 52 4.32 -8.89 -13.82
C ASN A 52 3.73 -7.49 -14.09
N CYS A 53 3.55 -6.65 -13.06
CA CYS A 53 2.94 -5.33 -13.21
C CYS A 53 3.93 -4.32 -13.81
N TYR A 54 3.47 -3.50 -14.78
CA TYR A 54 4.24 -2.41 -15.41
C TYR A 54 3.44 -1.09 -15.46
N LEU A 55 2.46 -0.93 -14.57
CA LEU A 55 1.52 0.20 -14.60
C LEU A 55 2.14 1.55 -14.19
N CYS A 56 3.28 1.57 -13.51
CA CYS A 56 3.98 2.81 -13.15
C CYS A 56 5.50 2.67 -13.28
N ASP A 57 6.20 3.81 -13.17
CA ASP A 57 7.64 3.91 -13.36
C ASP A 57 8.49 3.14 -12.32
N LEU A 58 7.96 2.85 -11.13
CA LEU A 58 8.64 2.02 -10.12
C LEU A 58 8.99 0.61 -10.65
N SER A 59 8.24 0.09 -11.63
CA SER A 59 8.54 -1.20 -12.26
C SER A 59 9.86 -1.23 -13.01
N LYS A 60 10.40 -0.05 -13.37
CA LYS A 60 11.64 0.07 -14.15
C LYS A 60 12.88 -0.09 -13.29
N THR A 61 12.75 0.07 -11.98
CA THR A 61 13.90 0.10 -11.05
C THR A 61 13.84 -0.91 -9.93
N ARG A 62 12.65 -1.49 -9.65
CA ARG A 62 12.51 -2.53 -8.63
C ARG A 62 13.44 -3.72 -8.91
N LYS A 63 13.96 -4.32 -7.86
CA LYS A 63 14.55 -5.66 -7.90
C LYS A 63 13.50 -6.72 -7.60
N HIS A 64 12.67 -6.48 -6.59
CA HIS A 64 11.61 -7.39 -6.18
C HIS A 64 10.30 -6.65 -5.93
N THR A 65 9.19 -7.34 -6.12
CA THR A 65 7.88 -6.85 -5.69
C THR A 65 7.56 -7.37 -4.29
N LEU A 66 7.18 -6.47 -3.39
CA LEU A 66 6.76 -6.77 -2.03
C LEU A 66 5.25 -6.72 -1.97
N PHE A 67 4.63 -7.85 -2.33
CA PHE A 67 3.18 -7.95 -2.48
C PHE A 67 2.44 -7.89 -1.14
N GLY A 68 2.81 -8.77 -0.21
CA GLY A 68 2.26 -8.85 1.15
C GLY A 68 2.86 -10.05 1.87
N TYR A 69 2.75 -10.06 3.21
CA TYR A 69 3.33 -11.08 4.07
C TYR A 69 2.41 -11.38 5.26
N GLY A 70 2.41 -12.64 5.71
CA GLY A 70 1.72 -13.10 6.91
C GLY A 70 0.36 -13.75 6.63
N ASP A 71 -0.46 -13.88 7.67
CA ASP A 71 -1.73 -14.63 7.62
C ASP A 71 -2.79 -13.91 6.77
N ILE A 72 -3.27 -14.60 5.75
CA ILE A 72 -4.32 -14.12 4.84
C ILE A 72 -5.69 -14.01 5.52
N ASN A 73 -5.89 -14.63 6.68
CA ASN A 73 -7.11 -14.57 7.47
C ASN A 73 -7.02 -13.60 8.66
N SER A 74 -5.90 -12.88 8.79
CA SER A 74 -5.65 -11.98 9.90
C SER A 74 -6.73 -10.92 10.04
N LYS A 75 -7.15 -10.66 11.29
CA LYS A 75 -8.03 -9.51 11.61
C LYS A 75 -7.28 -8.19 11.68
N LEU A 76 -5.95 -8.22 11.68
CA LEU A 76 -5.07 -7.07 11.76
C LEU A 76 -4.20 -6.96 10.50
N MET A 77 -4.34 -5.84 9.80
CA MET A 77 -3.55 -5.53 8.60
C MET A 77 -2.68 -4.30 8.82
N PHE A 78 -1.38 -4.39 8.57
CA PHE A 78 -0.46 -3.25 8.54
C PHE A 78 -0.24 -2.79 7.10
N ILE A 79 -0.38 -1.50 6.86
CA ILE A 79 -0.12 -0.86 5.57
C ILE A 79 1.01 0.15 5.75
N CYS A 80 2.15 -0.09 5.11
CA CYS A 80 3.24 0.87 5.00
C CYS A 80 3.17 1.61 3.65
N ASP A 81 4.09 2.55 3.40
CA ASP A 81 4.10 3.38 2.20
C ASP A 81 4.70 2.66 0.98
N GLU A 82 5.99 2.36 1.03
CA GLU A 82 6.72 1.69 -0.05
C GLU A 82 7.79 0.74 0.52
N PRO A 83 8.26 -0.24 -0.27
CA PRO A 83 9.35 -1.10 0.18
C PRO A 83 10.62 -0.29 0.45
N SER A 84 11.29 -0.60 1.55
CA SER A 84 12.62 -0.07 1.85
C SER A 84 13.66 -0.66 0.90
N LYS A 85 14.86 -0.06 0.88
CA LYS A 85 15.96 -0.54 0.03
C LYS A 85 16.30 -2.00 0.32
N SER A 86 16.40 -2.38 1.59
CA SER A 86 16.72 -3.75 1.99
C SER A 86 15.62 -4.73 1.60
N GLU A 87 14.35 -4.33 1.72
CA GLU A 87 13.21 -5.17 1.32
C GLU A 87 13.19 -5.38 -0.19
N ASP A 88 13.40 -4.33 -1.00
CA ASP A 88 13.52 -4.45 -2.46
C ASP A 88 14.73 -5.32 -2.85
N GLU A 89 15.86 -5.18 -2.17
CA GLU A 89 17.06 -5.97 -2.45
C GLU A 89 16.90 -7.47 -2.13
N LEU A 90 16.26 -7.79 -1.02
CA LEU A 90 16.12 -9.17 -0.52
C LEU A 90 14.81 -9.84 -0.93
N GLY A 91 13.81 -9.07 -1.39
CA GLY A 91 12.49 -9.59 -1.74
C GLY A 91 11.67 -10.06 -0.54
N ALA A 92 11.95 -9.55 0.67
CA ALA A 92 11.35 -10.00 1.92
C ALA A 92 10.90 -8.82 2.79
N PHE A 93 9.78 -8.98 3.51
CA PHE A 93 9.33 -8.02 4.52
C PHE A 93 10.14 -8.18 5.82
N PHE A 94 10.10 -7.15 6.69
CA PHE A 94 10.70 -7.16 8.02
C PHE A 94 12.24 -7.29 8.04
N VAL A 95 12.90 -6.96 6.93
CA VAL A 95 14.37 -6.93 6.84
C VAL A 95 14.90 -5.50 6.95
N GLY A 96 16.14 -5.37 7.45
CA GLY A 96 16.78 -4.09 7.67
C GLY A 96 16.18 -3.32 8.86
N ASN A 97 16.78 -2.17 9.21
CA ASN A 97 16.49 -1.49 10.47
C ASN A 97 15.01 -1.13 10.69
N ALA A 98 14.33 -0.67 9.63
CA ALA A 98 12.92 -0.29 9.72
C ALA A 98 12.00 -1.52 9.82
N GLY A 99 12.24 -2.53 9.00
CA GLY A 99 11.48 -3.78 9.00
C GLY A 99 11.63 -4.54 10.32
N GLU A 100 12.86 -4.72 10.80
CA GLU A 100 13.13 -5.38 12.09
C GLU A 100 12.50 -4.63 13.26
N MET A 101 12.48 -3.30 13.21
CA MET A 101 11.81 -2.50 14.24
C MET A 101 10.29 -2.69 14.20
N LEU A 102 9.66 -2.75 13.02
CA LEU A 102 8.23 -3.03 12.92
C LEU A 102 7.90 -4.42 13.48
N ALA A 103 8.70 -5.44 13.16
CA ALA A 103 8.57 -6.78 13.72
C ALA A 103 8.61 -6.76 15.25
N LYS A 104 9.62 -6.07 15.82
CA LYS A 104 9.74 -5.90 17.29
C LYS A 104 8.57 -5.16 17.91
N MET A 105 7.98 -4.19 17.21
CA MET A 105 6.79 -3.47 17.69
C MET A 105 5.57 -4.39 17.72
N ILE A 106 5.35 -5.18 16.66
CA ILE A 106 4.26 -6.16 16.60
C ILE A 106 4.44 -7.20 17.72
N GLU A 107 5.58 -7.88 17.75
CA GLU A 107 5.86 -8.95 18.72
C GLU A 107 5.94 -8.44 20.16
N GLY A 108 6.55 -7.26 20.36
CA GLY A 108 6.77 -6.66 21.67
C GLY A 108 5.52 -6.04 22.28
N SER A 109 4.74 -5.27 21.49
CA SER A 109 3.58 -4.53 21.98
C SER A 109 2.28 -5.31 21.88
N LEU A 110 2.05 -6.02 20.77
CA LEU A 110 0.82 -6.79 20.55
C LEU A 110 0.88 -8.20 21.15
N LYS A 111 2.09 -8.73 21.41
CA LYS A 111 2.33 -10.09 21.92
C LYS A 111 1.86 -11.21 20.97
N ILE A 112 1.86 -10.94 19.66
CA ILE A 112 1.61 -11.91 18.59
C ILE A 112 2.80 -11.93 17.63
N LYS A 113 2.98 -13.03 16.90
CA LYS A 113 4.06 -13.14 15.92
C LYS A 113 3.77 -12.26 14.70
N LYS A 114 4.81 -11.73 14.05
CA LYS A 114 4.66 -10.94 12.81
C LYS A 114 4.02 -11.74 11.66
N GLU A 115 4.11 -13.06 11.69
CA GLU A 115 3.48 -13.98 10.75
C GLU A 115 1.95 -14.04 10.93
N GLU A 116 1.44 -13.72 12.12
CA GLU A 116 0.00 -13.77 12.46
C GLU A 116 -0.76 -12.52 12.01
N VAL A 117 -0.06 -11.47 11.57
CA VAL A 117 -0.66 -10.26 11.00
C VAL A 117 -0.48 -10.25 9.49
N TYR A 118 -1.31 -9.51 8.76
CA TYR A 118 -1.08 -9.29 7.33
C TYR A 118 -0.40 -7.95 7.10
N THR A 119 0.80 -7.94 6.53
CA THR A 119 1.54 -6.70 6.23
C THR A 119 1.64 -6.49 4.73
N THR A 120 1.39 -5.27 4.27
CA THR A 120 1.58 -4.85 2.87
C THR A 120 1.95 -3.37 2.79
N ASN A 121 2.18 -2.86 1.58
CA ASN A 121 2.54 -1.48 1.30
C ASN A 121 1.52 -0.83 0.34
N LEU A 122 1.40 0.51 0.32
CA LEU A 122 0.57 1.19 -0.68
C LEU A 122 1.04 0.86 -2.10
N VAL A 123 2.36 0.91 -2.34
CA VAL A 123 2.99 0.42 -3.57
C VAL A 123 3.81 -0.83 -3.32
N LYS A 124 3.78 -1.77 -4.28
CA LYS A 124 4.51 -3.05 -4.15
C LYS A 124 5.94 -3.00 -4.65
N CYS A 125 6.41 -1.85 -5.12
CA CYS A 125 7.69 -1.67 -5.81
C CYS A 125 8.45 -0.49 -5.20
N ARG A 126 9.78 -0.54 -5.24
CA ARG A 126 10.64 0.59 -4.83
C ARG A 126 11.22 1.33 -6.04
N GLY A 127 11.19 2.66 -5.96
CA GLY A 127 11.83 3.56 -6.92
C GLY A 127 13.25 3.98 -6.52
N LYS A 128 13.96 4.68 -7.42
CA LYS A 128 15.17 5.45 -7.04
C LYS A 128 14.82 6.67 -6.19
N GLN A 129 13.66 7.27 -6.46
CA GLN A 129 13.06 8.35 -5.68
C GLN A 129 11.90 7.77 -4.87
N GLU A 130 11.48 8.49 -3.84
CA GLU A 130 10.27 8.14 -3.10
C GLU A 130 9.06 8.08 -4.04
N ALA A 131 8.17 7.13 -3.77
CA ALA A 131 6.93 6.99 -4.52
C ALA A 131 6.10 8.29 -4.46
N LYS A 132 5.38 8.60 -5.53
CA LYS A 132 4.47 9.75 -5.59
C LYS A 132 3.02 9.28 -5.48
N ILE A 133 2.09 10.23 -5.29
CA ILE A 133 0.64 9.92 -5.24
C ILE A 133 0.22 9.13 -6.50
N GLN A 134 0.73 9.49 -7.69
CA GLN A 134 0.40 8.77 -8.92
C GLN A 134 0.83 7.29 -8.89
N ASN A 135 1.90 6.96 -8.17
CA ASN A 135 2.32 5.58 -7.96
C ASN A 135 1.35 4.85 -7.04
N PHE A 136 0.90 5.51 -5.97
CA PHE A 136 -0.11 4.96 -5.06
C PHE A 136 -1.41 4.67 -5.82
N ASP A 137 -1.89 5.63 -6.62
CA ASP A 137 -3.11 5.48 -7.43
C ASP A 137 -3.00 4.30 -8.41
N SER A 138 -1.86 4.17 -9.09
CA SER A 138 -1.59 3.07 -10.02
C SER A 138 -1.60 1.69 -9.34
N CYS A 139 -1.28 1.63 -8.05
CA CYS A 139 -1.17 0.39 -7.28
C CYS A 139 -2.38 0.12 -6.37
N ASN A 140 -3.26 1.10 -6.20
CA ASN A 140 -4.35 1.10 -5.22
C ASN A 140 -5.33 -0.06 -5.42
N CYS A 141 -5.60 -0.45 -6.67
CA CYS A 141 -6.50 -1.57 -6.94
C CYS A 141 -6.00 -2.91 -6.40
N TYR A 142 -4.68 -3.13 -6.40
CA TYR A 142 -4.10 -4.30 -5.75
C TYR A 142 -4.29 -4.24 -4.23
N LEU A 143 -4.10 -3.07 -3.62
CA LEU A 143 -4.30 -2.89 -2.18
C LEU A 143 -5.76 -3.11 -1.78
N LEU A 144 -6.71 -2.48 -2.47
CA LEU A 144 -8.14 -2.66 -2.20
C LEU A 144 -8.55 -4.12 -2.37
N LYS A 145 -8.03 -4.81 -3.39
CA LYS A 145 -8.30 -6.24 -3.58
C LYS A 145 -7.70 -7.10 -2.48
N GLN A 146 -6.52 -6.76 -1.96
CA GLN A 146 -5.96 -7.43 -0.78
C GLN A 146 -6.84 -7.21 0.46
N ILE A 147 -7.32 -5.98 0.70
CA ILE A 147 -8.23 -5.68 1.81
C ILE A 147 -9.55 -6.48 1.66
N GLU A 148 -10.08 -6.57 0.44
CA GLU A 148 -11.30 -7.34 0.13
C GLU A 148 -11.13 -8.85 0.39
N ILE A 149 -9.96 -9.40 0.08
CA ILE A 149 -9.67 -10.83 0.27
C ILE A 149 -9.38 -11.13 1.75
N VAL A 150 -8.49 -10.35 2.39
CA VAL A 150 -8.07 -10.56 3.79
C VAL A 150 -9.17 -10.21 4.79
N LYS A 151 -10.02 -9.23 4.46
CA LYS A 151 -11.13 -8.73 5.30
C LYS A 151 -10.69 -8.43 6.75
N PRO A 152 -9.66 -7.59 6.95
CA PRO A 152 -9.21 -7.23 8.28
C PRO A 152 -10.32 -6.45 9.02
N LYS A 153 -10.35 -6.59 10.35
CA LYS A 153 -11.19 -5.77 11.24
C LYS A 153 -10.52 -4.45 11.59
N ILE A 154 -9.19 -4.45 11.60
CA ILE A 154 -8.35 -3.30 11.93
C ILE A 154 -7.26 -3.15 10.87
N ILE A 155 -7.15 -1.94 10.33
CA ILE A 155 -6.06 -1.50 9.47
C ILE A 155 -5.17 -0.54 10.28
N VAL A 156 -3.87 -0.83 10.31
CA VAL A 156 -2.85 0.03 10.90
C VAL A 156 -2.13 0.77 9.78
N ALA A 157 -2.39 2.07 9.65
CA ALA A 157 -1.67 2.94 8.74
C ALA A 157 -0.32 3.32 9.36
N VAL A 158 0.77 2.82 8.78
CA VAL A 158 2.12 3.03 9.27
C VAL A 158 2.70 4.26 8.60
N GLY A 159 2.56 5.41 9.26
CA GLY A 159 3.09 6.71 8.82
C GLY A 159 2.07 7.68 8.26
N GLU A 160 2.48 8.95 8.24
CA GLU A 160 1.70 10.09 7.76
C GLU A 160 1.29 9.94 6.30
N ARG A 161 2.22 9.56 5.42
CA ARG A 161 1.93 9.36 3.99
C ARG A 161 0.85 8.31 3.74
N VAL A 162 0.83 7.25 4.54
CA VAL A 162 -0.19 6.20 4.44
C VAL A 162 -1.53 6.71 4.93
N TYR A 163 -1.53 7.36 6.09
CA TYR A 163 -2.69 8.01 6.67
C TYR A 163 -3.35 9.00 5.68
N ASP A 164 -2.55 9.92 5.15
CA ASP A 164 -3.00 10.97 4.23
C ASP A 164 -3.59 10.38 2.95
N TYR A 165 -2.96 9.33 2.39
CA TYR A 165 -3.47 8.67 1.20
C TYR A 165 -4.80 7.95 1.45
N LEU A 166 -4.87 7.12 2.50
CA LEU A 166 -6.06 6.32 2.81
C LEU A 166 -7.26 7.20 3.19
N LEU A 167 -7.03 8.29 3.91
CA LEU A 167 -8.07 9.22 4.35
C LEU A 167 -8.24 10.43 3.43
N LYS A 168 -7.55 10.46 2.27
CA LYS A 168 -7.65 11.53 1.28
C LYS A 168 -7.41 12.93 1.88
N ASN A 169 -6.42 13.05 2.78
CA ASN A 169 -6.05 14.28 3.48
C ASN A 169 -7.21 14.93 4.30
N SER A 170 -8.14 14.13 4.83
CA SER A 170 -9.31 14.65 5.56
C SER A 170 -9.03 15.14 6.99
N GLY A 171 -7.79 15.09 7.46
CA GLY A 171 -7.45 15.37 8.87
C GLY A 171 -5.97 15.68 9.07
N SER A 172 -5.51 15.59 10.32
CA SER A 172 -4.12 15.91 10.68
C SER A 172 -3.49 14.72 11.39
N PHE A 173 -2.48 14.11 10.77
CA PHE A 173 -1.83 12.91 11.29
C PHE A 173 -1.37 13.05 12.75
N SER A 174 -0.77 14.19 13.12
CA SER A 174 -0.31 14.44 14.49
C SER A 174 -1.44 14.44 15.52
N LYS A 175 -2.64 14.89 15.14
CA LYS A 175 -3.83 14.92 16.01
C LYS A 175 -4.57 13.59 16.02
N ASP A 176 -4.50 12.83 14.94
CA ASP A 176 -5.37 11.68 14.69
C ASP A 176 -4.68 10.33 14.86
N ARG A 177 -3.34 10.31 14.95
CA ARG A 177 -2.58 9.11 15.34
C ARG A 177 -3.10 8.52 16.66
N GLY A 178 -3.21 7.20 16.70
CA GLY A 178 -3.75 6.48 17.86
C GLY A 178 -5.24 6.65 18.15
N LYS A 179 -6.00 7.37 17.31
CA LYS A 179 -7.47 7.34 17.33
C LYS A 179 -7.99 6.24 16.41
N VAL A 180 -9.21 5.80 16.70
CA VAL A 180 -9.94 4.88 15.82
C VAL A 180 -10.74 5.71 14.83
N LEU A 181 -10.40 5.58 13.57
CA LEU A 181 -11.08 6.18 12.43
C LEU A 181 -11.74 5.09 11.58
N ASN A 182 -12.48 5.50 10.56
CA ASN A 182 -13.13 4.56 9.65
C ASN A 182 -12.51 4.63 8.25
N PHE A 183 -12.20 3.47 7.68
CA PHE A 183 -11.83 3.30 6.29
C PHE A 183 -12.71 2.19 5.69
N ASN A 184 -13.65 2.54 4.83
CA ASN A 184 -14.56 1.59 4.15
C ASN A 184 -15.19 0.56 5.10
N SER A 185 -15.75 1.01 6.24
CA SER A 185 -16.33 0.16 7.28
C SER A 185 -15.35 -0.71 8.08
N THR A 186 -14.04 -0.52 7.91
CA THR A 186 -12.97 -1.11 8.72
C THR A 186 -12.37 -0.06 9.66
N ASN A 187 -12.03 -0.47 10.88
CA ASN A 187 -11.35 0.42 11.83
C ASN A 187 -9.95 0.74 11.34
N LEU A 188 -9.58 2.02 11.30
CA LEU A 188 -8.25 2.48 10.92
C LEU A 188 -7.60 3.18 12.10
N VAL A 189 -6.38 2.75 12.45
CA VAL A 189 -5.54 3.40 13.47
C VAL A 189 -4.20 3.74 12.84
N SER A 190 -3.62 4.89 13.17
CA SER A 190 -2.35 5.33 12.58
C SER A 190 -1.25 5.46 13.60
N ILE A 191 -0.04 5.09 13.19
CA ILE A 191 1.17 5.13 14.02
C ILE A 191 2.33 5.78 13.25
N TYR A 192 3.38 6.22 13.95
CA TYR A 192 4.61 6.67 13.28
C TYR A 192 5.31 5.51 12.56
N THR A 193 6.00 5.81 11.45
CA THR A 193 6.83 4.82 10.77
C THR A 193 8.03 4.42 11.64
N PRO A 194 8.52 3.18 11.54
CA PRO A 194 9.76 2.77 12.19
C PRO A 194 10.93 3.68 11.84
N LEU A 195 11.06 4.09 10.57
CA LEU A 195 12.12 5.00 10.12
C LEU A 195 12.03 6.38 10.80
N HIS A 196 10.82 6.91 11.00
CA HIS A 196 10.62 8.16 11.72
C HIS A 196 11.00 8.02 13.20
N LEU A 197 10.69 6.88 13.82
CA LEU A 197 11.04 6.60 15.22
C LEU A 197 12.52 6.34 15.46
N LEU A 198 13.24 5.83 14.46
CA LEU A 198 14.71 5.72 14.51
C LEU A 198 15.37 7.10 14.54
N LYS A 199 14.81 8.07 13.80
CA LYS A 199 15.28 9.47 13.80
C LYS A 199 14.79 10.26 15.01
N ASN A 200 13.63 9.92 15.57
CA ASN A 200 12.98 10.64 16.67
C ASN A 200 12.63 9.67 17.82
N PRO A 201 13.61 9.23 18.64
CA PRO A 201 13.38 8.23 19.67
C PRO A 201 12.37 8.62 20.76
N SER A 202 12.19 9.93 21.01
CA SER A 202 11.21 10.44 21.98
C SER A 202 9.77 10.02 21.65
N LEU A 203 9.45 9.86 20.36
CA LEU A 203 8.12 9.47 19.88
C LEU A 203 7.81 7.97 20.03
N LYS A 204 8.81 7.16 20.45
CA LYS A 204 8.60 5.72 20.70
C LYS A 204 7.57 5.48 21.80
N LYS A 205 7.53 6.35 22.82
CA LYS A 205 6.55 6.26 23.91
C LYS A 205 5.12 6.42 23.38
N ASP A 206 4.90 7.43 22.53
CA ASP A 206 3.56 7.71 21.99
C ASP A 206 3.11 6.60 21.04
N THR A 207 4.00 6.11 20.17
CA THR A 207 3.68 4.95 19.32
C THR A 207 3.41 3.69 20.14
N TYR A 208 4.13 3.46 21.23
CA TYR A 208 3.87 2.32 22.10
C TYR A 208 2.45 2.37 22.68
N LEU A 209 1.99 3.54 23.14
CA LEU A 209 0.61 3.72 23.61
C LEU A 209 -0.43 3.45 22.52
N ASP A 210 -0.16 3.85 21.27
CA ASP A 210 -1.05 3.54 20.15
C ASP A 210 -1.10 2.05 19.84
N MET A 211 0.05 1.37 19.89
CA MET A 211 0.13 -0.08 19.72
C MET A 211 -0.64 -0.82 20.81
N LEU A 212 -0.64 -0.33 22.06
CA LEU A 212 -1.46 -0.90 23.13
C LEU A 212 -2.96 -0.72 22.87
N LYS A 213 -3.39 0.42 22.32
CA LYS A 213 -4.79 0.60 21.88
C LYS A 213 -5.16 -0.37 20.77
N ILE A 214 -4.28 -0.53 19.77
CA ILE A 214 -4.46 -1.50 18.68
C ILE A 214 -4.58 -2.92 19.25
N LYS A 215 -3.77 -3.27 20.25
CA LYS A 215 -3.84 -4.56 20.94
C LYS A 215 -5.22 -4.78 21.55
N ASN A 216 -5.72 -3.82 22.34
CA ASN A 216 -7.03 -3.96 22.98
C ASN A 216 -8.15 -4.13 21.94
N LEU A 217 -8.14 -3.32 20.88
CA LEU A 217 -9.11 -3.45 19.77
C LEU A 217 -9.02 -4.81 19.07
N TYR A 218 -7.81 -5.33 18.92
CA TYR A 218 -7.58 -6.64 18.32
C TYR A 218 -8.15 -7.75 19.20
N GLU A 219 -7.90 -7.73 20.50
CA GLU A 219 -8.45 -8.68 21.48
C GLU A 219 -9.99 -8.63 21.52
N GLU A 220 -10.58 -7.44 21.49
CA GLU A 220 -12.04 -7.25 21.38
C GLU A 220 -12.61 -7.84 20.08
N SER A 221 -11.87 -7.78 18.97
CA SER A 221 -12.31 -8.31 17.67
C SER A 221 -12.27 -9.84 17.55
N LEU A 222 -11.60 -10.50 18.49
CA LEU A 222 -11.52 -11.97 18.58
C LEU A 222 -12.61 -12.57 19.47
N SER A 223 -13.28 -11.74 20.28
CA SER A 223 -14.38 -12.11 21.17
C SER A 223 -15.72 -12.15 20.42
#